data_AF-A0A6A6FHV0-F1
#
_entry.id   AF-A0A6A6FHV0-F1
#
_cell.length_a   1.000
_cell.length_b   1.000
_cell.length_c   1.000
_cell.angle_alpha   90.00
_cell.angle_beta   90.00
_cell.angle_gamma   90.00
#
_symmetry.space_group_name_H-M   'P 1'
#
loop_
_entity.id
_entity.type
_entity.pdbx_description
1 polymer ?
#
loop_
_entity_poly.entity_id
_entity_poly.type
_entity_poly.pdbx_seq_one_letter_code
_entity_poly.pdbx_strand_id
1 'polypeptide(L)'
;MGRAEREERESRARQTIARAIPEALRSSIKAKHGVMHSELIDDPPIVVKSSQNAAATVHPSHLCVRIESGGSLDVARKISYRHFVSSATRRSSEERPNVGVHNMGSMTVRGGGFLRGMGGQEEYLCTRTTLYESLSDDFYMLPVKGGVYSPDILVFRDDLAEEYKKKQRFFVDVITAGTFKHPREGRSDEAEGSCSCGVSYCDEHRGIMMQKMKAVLRIAQMKGTKRLILGAWGVGPLNHPVEEVAKLWRKVISGGQRQRRPNVEQWEGIDEIIFALTESSQRKAFEKHFHDVMTYEPLERVDSATTMEDEMYAQTPDAHLVLSAQNIELRIEETKNSYSRARLKEELRAINHQIANNRKARAYKDDDDVNENEEVEDDFVVAGYPASDGEENTYYTLADTTTDSASDAEDARSEIYEFRFGGPGISDSTADEDEEFDGHVWVAYANSPRYDHSTGWFHGSIDQLHSMELKGDLAVEEGKPEQQHLPQSTTVDGLLQRLRRTGVVDQTE
;
A
#
# COMPACT_ATOMS: atom_id res chain seq x y z
N MET A 1 -22.36 1.90 26.38
CA MET A 1 -21.07 1.40 26.87
C MET A 1 -20.88 1.90 28.29
N GLY A 2 -20.71 0.99 29.24
CA GLY A 2 -20.52 1.35 30.64
C GLY A 2 -19.14 1.98 30.87
N ARG A 3 -19.02 2.86 31.86
CA ARG A 3 -17.73 3.49 32.22
C ARG A 3 -16.64 2.44 32.50
N ALA A 4 -17.00 1.35 33.18
CA ALA A 4 -16.08 0.26 33.49
C ALA A 4 -15.54 -0.45 32.24
N GLU A 5 -16.39 -0.78 31.26
CA GLU A 5 -15.96 -1.43 30.01
C GLU A 5 -15.01 -0.55 29.19
N ARG A 6 -15.20 0.78 29.27
CA ARG A 6 -14.33 1.73 28.62
C ARG A 6 -12.97 1.80 29.30
N GLU A 7 -12.94 1.90 30.63
CA GLU A 7 -11.71 1.89 31.43
C GLU A 7 -10.92 0.58 31.24
N GLU A 8 -11.60 -0.56 31.13
CA GLU A 8 -10.97 -1.85 30.80
C GLU A 8 -10.31 -1.83 29.41
N ARG A 9 -10.99 -1.29 28.39
CA ARG A 9 -10.42 -1.13 27.05
C ARG A 9 -9.22 -0.18 27.05
N GLU A 10 -9.28 0.92 27.80
CA GLU A 10 -8.15 1.85 27.97
C GLU A 10 -6.93 1.16 28.58
N SER A 11 -7.14 0.36 29.63
CA SER A 11 -6.08 -0.43 30.27
C SER A 11 -5.46 -1.43 29.29
N ARG A 12 -6.29 -2.16 28.55
CA ARG A 12 -5.84 -3.12 27.52
C ARG A 12 -5.08 -2.43 26.38
N ALA A 13 -5.52 -1.25 25.95
CA ALA A 13 -4.83 -0.46 24.92
C ALA A 13 -3.41 -0.10 25.37
N ARG A 14 -3.26 0.40 26.61
CA ARG A 14 -1.94 0.70 27.20
C ARG A 14 -1.05 -0.54 27.30
N GLN A 15 -1.60 -1.67 27.71
CA GLN A 15 -0.86 -2.94 27.77
C GLN A 15 -0.42 -3.41 26.37
N THR A 16 -1.24 -3.17 25.35
CA THR A 16 -0.95 -3.54 23.97
C THR A 16 0.27 -2.78 23.45
N ILE A 17 0.32 -1.47 23.69
CA ILE A 17 1.46 -0.63 23.32
C ILE A 17 2.70 -0.98 24.14
N ALA A 18 2.55 -1.14 25.46
CA ALA A 18 3.70 -1.35 26.35
C ALA A 18 4.33 -2.74 26.22
N ARG A 19 3.55 -3.77 25.82
CA ARG A 19 4.00 -5.17 25.84
C ARG A 19 3.77 -5.90 24.52
N ALA A 20 2.53 -6.00 24.07
CA ALA A 20 2.16 -6.91 22.97
C ALA A 20 2.82 -6.50 21.65
N ILE A 21 2.77 -5.20 21.29
CA ILE A 21 3.40 -4.68 20.07
C ILE A 21 4.93 -4.83 20.13
N PRO A 22 5.66 -4.38 21.17
CA PRO A 22 7.11 -4.60 21.27
C PRO A 22 7.51 -6.08 21.24
N GLU A 23 6.72 -6.99 21.80
CA GLU A 23 6.96 -8.44 21.70
C GLU A 23 6.73 -8.98 20.28
N ALA A 24 5.67 -8.52 19.61
CA ALA A 24 5.38 -8.85 18.22
C ALA A 24 6.51 -8.38 17.28
N LEU A 25 6.99 -7.14 17.45
CA LEU A 25 8.06 -6.57 16.63
C LEU A 25 9.43 -7.21 16.91
N ARG A 26 9.72 -7.62 18.16
CA ARG A 26 10.94 -8.38 18.47
C ARG A 26 10.92 -9.78 17.89
N SER A 27 9.73 -10.38 17.74
CA SER A 27 9.59 -11.76 17.26
C SER A 27 9.42 -11.87 15.74
N SER A 28 9.10 -10.78 15.04
CA SER A 28 8.88 -10.77 13.60
C SER A 28 9.60 -9.61 12.91
N ILE A 29 10.59 -9.96 12.08
CA ILE A 29 11.31 -8.99 11.24
C ILE A 29 10.36 -8.36 10.22
N LYS A 30 9.49 -9.16 9.60
CA LYS A 30 8.47 -8.68 8.66
C LYS A 30 7.54 -7.62 9.27
N ALA A 31 7.09 -7.83 10.51
CA ALA A 31 6.27 -6.83 11.22
C ALA A 31 7.04 -5.52 11.49
N LYS A 32 8.33 -5.63 11.84
CA LYS A 32 9.20 -4.47 12.04
C LYS A 32 9.44 -3.72 10.72
N HIS A 33 9.71 -4.46 9.64
CA HIS A 33 9.81 -3.90 8.29
C HIS A 33 8.56 -3.10 7.93
N GLY A 34 7.36 -3.68 8.13
CA GLY A 34 6.09 -3.03 7.85
C GLY A 34 5.87 -1.70 8.58
N VAL A 35 6.20 -1.67 9.88
CA VAL A 35 6.13 -0.44 10.69
C VAL A 35 7.06 0.65 10.15
N MET A 36 8.29 0.28 9.79
CA MET A 36 9.32 1.22 9.32
C MET A 36 9.06 1.76 7.91
N HIS A 37 8.32 1.02 7.07
CA HIS A 37 8.01 1.39 5.68
C HIS A 37 6.58 1.92 5.50
N SER A 38 5.98 2.38 6.60
CA SER A 38 4.75 3.16 6.53
C SER A 38 5.02 4.52 5.91
N GLU A 39 4.16 4.95 4.99
CA GLU A 39 4.32 6.20 4.26
C GLU A 39 3.01 6.97 4.15
N LEU A 40 3.12 8.31 4.21
CA LEU A 40 2.03 9.21 3.92
C LEU A 40 1.98 9.47 2.40
N ILE A 41 0.82 9.23 1.80
CA ILE A 41 0.58 9.46 0.38
C ILE A 41 -0.46 10.58 0.25
N ASP A 42 -0.06 11.68 -0.37
CA ASP A 42 -0.93 12.83 -0.68
C ASP A 42 -1.23 12.88 -2.19
N ASP A 43 -2.50 13.14 -2.52
CA ASP A 43 -3.13 13.08 -3.85
C ASP A 43 -2.51 12.02 -4.80
N PRO A 44 -2.73 10.71 -4.54
CA PRO A 44 -2.14 9.66 -5.37
C PRO A 44 -2.56 9.84 -6.84
N PRO A 45 -1.62 9.70 -7.78
CA PRO A 45 -1.88 9.94 -9.19
C PRO A 45 -2.87 8.91 -9.74
N ILE A 46 -3.56 9.29 -10.81
CA ILE A 46 -4.43 8.35 -11.54
C ILE A 46 -3.52 7.38 -12.29
N VAL A 47 -3.63 6.09 -11.97
CA VAL A 47 -2.89 5.03 -12.66
C VAL A 47 -3.74 4.51 -13.81
N VAL A 48 -3.44 4.95 -15.03
CA VAL A 48 -4.06 4.43 -16.26
C VAL A 48 -3.03 3.60 -17.01
N LYS A 49 -3.16 2.26 -17.03
CA LYS A 49 -2.23 1.40 -17.78
C LYS A 49 -2.77 0.98 -19.16
N SER A 50 -4.08 1.06 -19.40
CA SER A 50 -4.70 0.74 -20.69
C SER A 50 -5.35 1.94 -21.37
N SER A 51 -5.20 2.04 -22.70
CA SER A 51 -5.87 3.03 -23.54
C SER A 51 -7.38 2.77 -23.55
N GLN A 52 -8.17 3.79 -23.20
CA GLN A 52 -9.63 3.71 -23.08
C GLN A 52 -10.28 3.25 -24.40
N ASN A 53 -10.70 1.98 -24.46
CA ASN A 53 -11.59 1.54 -25.51
C ASN A 53 -13.03 1.95 -25.17
N ALA A 54 -13.68 2.71 -26.05
CA ALA A 54 -15.06 3.16 -25.90
C ALA A 54 -16.10 2.01 -25.79
N ALA A 55 -15.69 0.77 -26.06
CA ALA A 55 -16.49 -0.45 -25.91
C ALA A 55 -16.32 -1.17 -24.55
N ALA A 56 -15.54 -0.62 -23.62
CA ALA A 56 -15.32 -1.25 -22.31
C ALA A 56 -16.59 -1.26 -21.46
N THR A 57 -16.83 -2.37 -20.77
CA THR A 57 -17.95 -2.52 -19.84
C THR A 57 -17.83 -1.56 -18.66
N VAL A 58 -18.96 -1.07 -18.15
CA VAL A 58 -19.00 -0.12 -17.02
C VAL A 58 -18.36 -0.73 -15.76
N HIS A 59 -18.52 -2.04 -15.59
CA HIS A 59 -17.79 -2.83 -14.61
C HIS A 59 -16.68 -3.63 -15.29
N PRO A 60 -15.42 -3.55 -14.83
CA PRO A 60 -14.36 -4.39 -15.37
C PRO A 60 -14.63 -5.87 -15.09
N SER A 61 -14.52 -6.73 -16.09
CA SER A 61 -14.78 -8.17 -15.94
C SER A 61 -13.78 -8.90 -15.02
N HIS A 62 -12.63 -8.29 -14.74
CA HIS A 62 -11.61 -8.83 -13.85
C HIS A 62 -11.85 -8.51 -12.38
N LEU A 63 -12.63 -7.46 -12.09
CA LEU A 63 -12.88 -7.00 -10.73
C LEU A 63 -14.08 -7.75 -10.17
N CYS A 64 -13.93 -8.34 -9.00
CA CYS A 64 -15.00 -9.01 -8.28
C CYS A 64 -15.42 -8.17 -7.07
N VAL A 65 -16.73 -8.01 -6.85
CA VAL A 65 -17.26 -7.31 -5.66
C VAL A 65 -18.05 -8.28 -4.80
N ARG A 66 -17.73 -8.32 -3.51
CA ARG A 66 -18.34 -9.21 -2.53
C ARG A 66 -18.77 -8.43 -1.29
N ILE A 67 -19.81 -8.91 -0.62
CA ILE A 67 -20.29 -8.39 0.65
C ILE A 67 -20.26 -9.54 1.65
N GLU A 68 -19.59 -9.34 2.77
CA GLU A 68 -19.36 -10.36 3.79
C GLU A 68 -19.77 -9.88 5.17
N SER A 69 -20.29 -10.81 5.98
CA SER A 69 -20.63 -10.54 7.37
C SER A 69 -19.42 -10.79 8.28
N GLY A 70 -18.99 -9.76 9.01
CA GLY A 70 -17.90 -9.88 9.99
C GLY A 70 -17.04 -8.63 10.10
N GLY A 71 -16.04 -8.69 10.97
CA GLY A 71 -15.02 -7.66 11.08
C GLY A 71 -14.04 -7.71 9.91
N SER A 72 -13.36 -6.60 9.64
CA SER A 72 -12.37 -6.51 8.57
C SER A 72 -11.24 -7.54 8.70
N LEU A 73 -10.74 -7.77 9.92
CA LEU A 73 -9.67 -8.75 10.16
C LEU A 73 -10.15 -10.20 10.05
N ASP A 74 -11.41 -10.50 10.39
CA ASP A 74 -11.94 -11.87 10.33
C ASP A 74 -12.17 -12.27 8.87
N VAL A 75 -12.66 -11.33 8.07
CA VAL A 75 -12.76 -11.45 6.62
C VAL A 75 -11.35 -11.57 6.02
N ALA A 76 -10.42 -10.71 6.42
CA ALA A 76 -9.02 -10.77 5.97
C ALA A 76 -8.39 -12.14 6.27
N ARG A 77 -8.66 -12.70 7.44
CA ARG A 77 -8.22 -14.04 7.84
C ARG A 77 -8.78 -15.10 6.88
N LYS A 78 -10.09 -15.12 6.62
CA LYS A 78 -10.69 -16.09 5.68
C LYS A 78 -10.07 -16.03 4.28
N ILE A 79 -9.72 -14.83 3.83
CA ILE A 79 -9.20 -14.59 2.47
C ILE A 79 -7.70 -14.84 2.38
N SER A 80 -6.94 -14.49 3.42
CA SER A 80 -5.49 -14.74 3.46
C SER A 80 -5.19 -16.23 3.37
N TYR A 81 -6.08 -17.08 3.91
CA TYR A 81 -6.04 -18.54 3.78
C TYR A 81 -6.66 -19.12 2.49
N ARG A 82 -7.37 -18.33 1.66
CA ARG A 82 -7.86 -18.83 0.37
C ARG A 82 -6.69 -19.06 -0.60
N HIS A 83 -6.43 -20.32 -0.90
CA HIS A 83 -5.71 -20.75 -2.09
C HIS A 83 -6.52 -20.30 -3.31
N PHE A 84 -5.88 -19.59 -4.24
CA PHE A 84 -6.52 -19.20 -5.48
C PHE A 84 -6.72 -20.45 -6.34
N VAL A 85 -7.93 -21.02 -6.30
CA VAL A 85 -8.38 -21.96 -7.33
C VAL A 85 -8.72 -21.13 -8.56
N SER A 86 -7.72 -20.82 -9.38
CA SER A 86 -7.93 -20.65 -10.82
C SER A 86 -6.59 -20.78 -11.57
N SER A 87 -6.57 -21.83 -12.40
CA SER A 87 -5.61 -22.18 -13.44
C SER A 87 -4.20 -22.61 -13.03
N ALA A 88 -3.93 -23.88 -13.28
CA ALA A 88 -2.72 -24.65 -13.05
C ALA A 88 -1.49 -24.24 -13.89
N THR A 89 -1.22 -22.94 -14.12
CA THR A 89 -0.07 -22.51 -14.96
C THR A 89 0.70 -21.26 -14.51
N ARG A 90 0.45 -20.68 -13.32
CA ARG A 90 1.30 -19.56 -12.84
C ARG A 90 2.42 -20.06 -11.92
N ARG A 91 3.65 -19.94 -12.44
CA ARG A 91 4.94 -20.22 -11.80
C ARG A 91 4.98 -19.73 -10.35
N SER A 92 5.34 -20.63 -9.44
CA SER A 92 5.37 -20.48 -7.98
C SER A 92 6.58 -19.69 -7.45
N SER A 93 6.84 -18.51 -8.01
CA SER A 93 7.96 -17.64 -7.59
C SER A 93 7.59 -16.17 -7.34
N GLU A 94 6.33 -15.76 -7.46
CA GLU A 94 5.89 -14.42 -7.05
C GLU A 94 5.30 -14.48 -5.63
N GLU A 95 5.84 -13.68 -4.73
CA GLU A 95 5.30 -13.51 -3.38
C GLU A 95 3.80 -13.20 -3.44
N ARG A 96 3.00 -13.92 -2.64
CA ARG A 96 1.56 -13.67 -2.57
C ARG A 96 1.34 -12.30 -1.91
N PRO A 97 0.73 -11.32 -2.59
CA PRO A 97 0.50 -10.02 -1.98
C PRO A 97 -0.46 -10.16 -0.80
N ASN A 98 -0.20 -9.41 0.27
CA ASN A 98 -1.06 -9.41 1.44
C ASN A 98 -2.46 -8.89 1.06
N VAL A 99 -3.45 -9.22 1.88
CA VAL A 99 -4.78 -8.62 1.74
C VAL A 99 -4.71 -7.19 2.26
N GLY A 100 -5.18 -6.23 1.45
CA GLY A 100 -5.31 -4.84 1.85
C GLY A 100 -6.55 -4.63 2.71
N VAL A 101 -6.44 -3.86 3.78
CA VAL A 101 -7.53 -3.50 4.69
C VAL A 101 -7.61 -1.99 4.79
N HIS A 102 -8.78 -1.44 4.52
CA HIS A 102 -9.03 -0.02 4.76
C HIS A 102 -9.26 0.25 6.26
N ASN A 103 -8.36 0.99 6.88
CA ASN A 103 -8.55 1.56 8.21
C ASN A 103 -9.32 2.88 8.08
N MET A 104 -10.52 2.93 8.65
CA MET A 104 -11.42 4.09 8.67
C MET A 104 -10.96 5.07 9.74
N GLY A 105 -9.75 5.58 9.58
CA GLY A 105 -9.02 6.27 10.63
C GLY A 105 -9.52 7.68 10.92
N SER A 106 -9.04 8.25 12.01
CA SER A 106 -9.19 9.66 12.31
C SER A 106 -8.26 10.51 11.42
N MET A 107 -8.74 11.69 10.99
CA MET A 107 -7.89 12.64 10.25
C MET A 107 -6.84 13.33 11.13
N THR A 108 -7.08 13.39 12.45
CA THR A 108 -6.34 14.29 13.36
C THR A 108 -5.59 13.58 14.47
N VAL A 109 -5.96 12.33 14.81
CA VAL A 109 -5.41 11.63 15.98
C VAL A 109 -5.10 10.19 15.63
N ARG A 110 -3.88 9.75 15.93
CA ARG A 110 -3.48 8.38 15.64
C ARG A 110 -4.22 7.31 16.43
N GLY A 111 -4.68 6.29 15.71
CA GLY A 111 -5.53 5.24 16.30
C GLY A 111 -6.83 5.78 16.86
N GLY A 112 -7.24 7.00 16.49
CA GLY A 112 -8.48 7.64 16.93
C GLY A 112 -8.64 7.64 18.46
N GLY A 113 -9.67 6.97 18.95
CA GLY A 113 -9.98 6.82 20.36
C GLY A 113 -9.37 5.60 21.04
N PHE A 114 -8.39 4.93 20.44
CA PHE A 114 -7.82 3.66 20.92
C PHE A 114 -7.35 3.76 22.38
N LEU A 115 -6.55 4.78 22.69
CA LEU A 115 -6.08 5.06 24.05
C LEU A 115 -7.18 5.51 25.02
N ARG A 116 -8.35 5.89 24.51
CA ARG A 116 -9.54 6.34 25.25
C ARG A 116 -10.61 5.24 25.34
N GLY A 117 -10.28 4.01 24.95
CA GLY A 117 -11.17 2.86 25.05
C GLY A 117 -12.42 2.94 24.18
N MET A 118 -12.37 3.73 23.10
CA MET A 118 -13.46 3.82 22.13
C MET A 118 -13.56 2.50 21.33
N GLY A 119 -14.76 2.18 20.85
CA GLY A 119 -15.05 0.92 20.15
C GLY A 119 -15.37 1.12 18.68
N GLY A 120 -14.52 1.82 17.93
CA GLY A 120 -14.64 1.97 16.49
C GLY A 120 -13.71 1.01 15.73
N GLN A 121 -13.87 0.98 14.40
CA GLN A 121 -13.12 0.07 13.53
C GLN A 121 -11.60 0.28 13.62
N GLU A 122 -11.15 1.53 13.66
CA GLU A 122 -9.74 1.90 13.84
C GLU A 122 -9.19 1.37 15.18
N GLU A 123 -9.93 1.59 16.28
CA GLU A 123 -9.51 1.12 17.59
C GLU A 123 -9.42 -0.41 17.67
N TYR A 124 -10.35 -1.11 17.00
CA TYR A 124 -10.29 -2.56 16.87
C TYR A 124 -9.09 -3.03 16.06
N LEU A 125 -8.66 -2.30 15.03
CA LEU A 125 -7.43 -2.62 14.29
C LEU A 125 -6.19 -2.38 15.17
N CYS A 126 -6.09 -1.23 15.83
CA CYS A 126 -4.97 -0.91 16.72
C CYS A 126 -4.83 -1.88 17.90
N THR A 127 -5.93 -2.41 18.42
CA THR A 127 -5.91 -3.36 19.55
C THR A 127 -5.37 -4.74 19.17
N ARG A 128 -5.48 -5.13 17.90
CA ARG A 128 -5.26 -6.51 17.43
C ARG A 128 -4.06 -6.67 16.51
N THR A 129 -3.45 -5.56 16.12
CA THR A 129 -2.40 -5.53 15.11
C THR A 129 -1.25 -4.60 15.50
N THR A 130 -0.14 -4.67 14.77
CA THR A 130 0.99 -3.74 14.92
C THR A 130 0.73 -2.37 14.28
N LEU A 131 -0.48 -2.12 13.75
CA LEU A 131 -0.85 -0.89 13.03
C LEU A 131 -0.55 0.37 13.82
N TYR A 132 -0.87 0.40 15.11
CA TYR A 132 -0.70 1.61 15.94
C TYR A 132 0.74 2.14 15.92
N GLU A 133 1.75 1.25 15.87
CA GLU A 133 3.15 1.67 15.79
C GLU A 133 3.53 2.22 14.42
N SER A 134 2.90 1.72 13.34
CA SER A 134 3.11 2.24 11.98
C SER A 134 2.47 3.61 11.75
N LEU A 135 1.59 4.06 12.65
CA LEU A 135 0.93 5.35 12.55
C LEU A 135 1.80 6.39 13.27
N SER A 136 2.75 7.00 12.55
CA SER A 136 3.55 8.12 13.05
C SER A 136 2.66 9.34 13.30
N ASP A 137 2.95 10.09 14.37
CA ASP A 137 2.23 11.34 14.68
C ASP A 137 2.41 12.38 13.56
N ASP A 138 3.55 12.36 12.84
CA ASP A 138 3.86 13.28 11.73
C ASP A 138 2.95 13.08 10.51
N PHE A 139 2.25 11.95 10.41
CA PHE A 139 1.31 11.69 9.33
C PHE A 139 -0.05 12.36 9.55
N TYR A 140 -0.37 12.82 10.76
CA TYR A 140 -1.70 13.30 11.12
C TYR A 140 -1.91 14.75 10.75
N MET A 141 -3.19 15.12 10.62
CA MET A 141 -3.67 16.06 9.60
C MET A 141 -3.64 15.39 8.23
N LEU A 142 -4.23 14.18 8.16
CA LEU A 142 -4.28 13.38 6.95
C LEU A 142 -4.87 14.20 5.79
N PRO A 143 -4.30 14.08 4.58
CA PRO A 143 -4.77 14.81 3.41
C PRO A 143 -6.21 14.43 3.07
N VAL A 144 -6.93 15.38 2.47
CA VAL A 144 -8.29 15.12 2.00
C VAL A 144 -8.28 14.02 0.94
N LYS A 145 -7.32 14.06 0.01
CA LYS A 145 -7.14 13.11 -1.08
C LYS A 145 -5.95 12.19 -0.83
N GLY A 146 -5.95 11.43 0.26
CA GLY A 146 -4.83 10.54 0.51
C GLY A 146 -4.98 9.76 1.79
N GLY A 147 -3.86 9.27 2.31
CA GLY A 147 -3.83 8.45 3.50
C GLY A 147 -2.45 7.87 3.75
N VAL A 148 -2.36 7.07 4.82
CA VAL A 148 -1.14 6.35 5.16
C VAL A 148 -1.25 4.92 4.62
N TYR A 149 -0.23 4.48 3.91
CA TYR A 149 -0.07 3.08 3.54
C TYR A 149 0.90 2.42 4.52
N SER A 150 0.46 1.36 5.19
CA SER A 150 1.25 0.58 6.14
C SER A 150 1.35 -0.87 5.65
N PRO A 151 2.49 -1.29 5.07
CA PRO A 151 2.67 -2.67 4.62
C PRO A 151 2.91 -3.62 5.81
N ASP A 152 2.71 -4.92 5.59
CA ASP A 152 3.17 -6.00 6.47
C ASP A 152 2.75 -5.85 7.95
N ILE A 153 1.53 -5.39 8.18
CA ILE A 153 0.96 -5.26 9.52
C ILE A 153 0.58 -6.63 10.05
N LEU A 154 1.19 -6.99 11.19
CA LEU A 154 0.97 -8.29 11.83
C LEU A 154 -0.32 -8.27 12.64
N VAL A 155 -1.21 -9.23 12.34
CA VAL A 155 -2.41 -9.51 13.13
C VAL A 155 -2.08 -10.59 14.16
N PHE A 156 -2.17 -10.22 15.44
CA PHE A 156 -1.78 -11.10 16.55
C PHE A 156 -2.91 -11.43 17.53
N ARG A 157 -4.12 -10.90 17.32
CA ARG A 157 -5.33 -11.24 18.09
C ARG A 157 -6.55 -11.46 17.20
N ASP A 158 -7.50 -12.23 17.72
CA ASP A 158 -8.81 -12.47 17.09
C ASP A 158 -9.86 -11.38 17.42
N ASP A 159 -11.11 -11.62 17.01
CA ASP A 159 -12.27 -10.78 17.28
C ASP A 159 -12.62 -10.62 18.76
N LEU A 160 -12.33 -11.64 19.57
CA LEU A 160 -12.50 -11.62 21.03
C LEU A 160 -11.31 -10.97 21.77
N ALA A 161 -10.32 -10.49 21.01
CA ALA A 161 -9.06 -9.93 21.50
C ALA A 161 -8.17 -10.94 22.25
N GLU A 162 -8.35 -12.23 21.98
CA GLU A 162 -7.47 -13.29 22.44
C GLU A 162 -6.23 -13.40 21.54
N GLU A 163 -5.07 -13.69 22.13
CA GLU A 163 -3.82 -13.75 21.38
C GLU A 163 -3.72 -15.01 20.52
N TYR A 164 -3.44 -14.82 19.23
CA TYR A 164 -3.14 -15.91 18.33
C TYR A 164 -1.81 -16.58 18.69
N LYS A 165 -1.80 -17.92 18.59
CA LYS A 165 -0.57 -18.70 18.55
C LYS A 165 0.29 -18.21 17.37
N LYS A 166 1.62 -18.29 17.48
CA LYS A 166 2.55 -17.81 16.43
C LYS A 166 2.20 -18.31 15.02
N LYS A 167 1.75 -19.55 14.87
CA LYS A 167 1.34 -20.17 13.59
C LYS A 167 0.05 -19.61 12.99
N GLN A 168 -0.82 -19.02 13.81
CA GLN A 168 -2.13 -18.50 13.39
C GLN A 168 -2.10 -17.00 13.08
N ARG A 169 -0.96 -16.34 13.34
CA ARG A 169 -0.76 -14.92 13.03
C ARG A 169 -0.55 -14.77 11.53
N PHE A 170 -1.04 -13.68 10.97
CA PHE A 170 -0.97 -13.40 9.55
C PHE A 170 -0.70 -11.90 9.31
N PHE A 171 -0.32 -11.56 8.07
CA PHE A 171 0.01 -10.19 7.68
C PHE A 171 -1.07 -9.62 6.77
N VAL A 172 -1.32 -8.33 6.91
CA VAL A 172 -2.20 -7.52 6.06
C VAL A 172 -1.50 -6.22 5.71
N ASP A 173 -1.84 -5.64 4.57
CA ASP A 173 -1.48 -4.26 4.29
C ASP A 173 -2.65 -3.36 4.70
N VAL A 174 -2.37 -2.19 5.26
CA VAL A 174 -3.41 -1.29 5.77
C VAL A 174 -3.34 0.06 5.08
N ILE A 175 -4.48 0.51 4.56
CA ILE A 175 -4.65 1.87 4.02
C ILE A 175 -5.47 2.66 5.03
N THR A 176 -4.83 3.59 5.72
CA THR A 176 -5.48 4.48 6.70
C THR A 176 -5.89 5.78 6.03
N ALA A 177 -7.20 6.02 5.95
CA ALA A 177 -7.74 7.28 5.48
C ALA A 177 -8.88 7.75 6.39
N GLY A 178 -8.92 9.06 6.64
CA GLY A 178 -9.95 9.67 7.48
C GLY A 178 -11.05 10.39 6.70
N THR A 179 -12.23 10.48 7.30
CA THR A 179 -13.36 11.24 6.78
C THR A 179 -13.83 12.29 7.79
N PHE A 180 -14.58 13.28 7.30
CA PHE A 180 -15.18 14.32 8.14
C PHE A 180 -16.35 13.76 8.96
N LYS A 181 -16.92 14.57 9.85
CA LYS A 181 -18.14 14.20 10.58
C LYS A 181 -19.36 14.75 9.85
N HIS A 182 -20.28 13.89 9.46
CA HIS A 182 -21.53 14.33 8.86
C HIS A 182 -22.45 14.97 9.92
N PRO A 183 -23.12 16.10 9.61
CA PRO A 183 -24.10 16.71 10.49
C PRO A 183 -25.21 15.73 10.88
N ARG A 184 -25.70 15.82 12.12
CA ARG A 184 -26.87 15.05 12.56
C ARG A 184 -28.15 15.75 12.11
N GLU A 185 -29.15 14.95 11.78
CA GLU A 185 -30.51 15.40 11.49
C GLU A 185 -31.03 16.33 12.61
N GLY A 186 -31.51 17.52 12.25
CA GLY A 186 -32.18 18.45 13.16
C GLY A 186 -31.28 19.27 14.11
N ARG A 187 -29.97 19.41 13.84
CA ARG A 187 -29.04 20.14 14.72
C ARG A 187 -28.29 21.31 14.11
N SER A 188 -28.57 21.66 12.87
CA SER A 188 -27.99 22.83 12.21
C SER A 188 -28.94 24.02 12.34
N ASP A 189 -28.89 24.71 13.49
CA ASP A 189 -29.48 26.05 13.64
C ASP A 189 -28.76 27.09 12.75
N GLU A 190 -27.61 26.70 12.18
CA GLU A 190 -26.75 27.46 11.26
C GLU A 190 -26.74 26.89 9.84
N ALA A 191 -27.72 26.06 9.45
CA ALA A 191 -27.78 25.56 8.08
C ALA A 191 -28.04 26.75 7.14
N GLU A 192 -27.04 27.14 6.35
CA GLU A 192 -27.28 27.89 5.13
C GLU A 192 -28.38 27.15 4.36
N GLY A 193 -29.49 27.84 4.04
CA GLY A 193 -30.74 27.24 3.55
C GLY A 193 -30.65 26.47 2.22
N SER A 194 -29.45 26.27 1.68
CA SER A 194 -29.12 25.48 0.50
C SER A 194 -28.55 24.09 0.81
N CYS A 195 -28.15 23.80 2.06
CA CYS A 195 -27.50 22.53 2.39
C CYS A 195 -28.52 21.44 2.77
N SER A 196 -28.67 20.40 1.95
CA SER A 196 -29.46 19.19 2.26
C SER A 196 -28.80 18.25 3.28
N CYS A 197 -27.77 18.74 3.97
CA CYS A 197 -26.98 18.00 4.94
C CYS A 197 -27.80 17.74 6.21
N GLY A 198 -28.13 16.47 6.45
CA GLY A 198 -28.95 16.04 7.60
C GLY A 198 -29.69 14.74 7.35
N VAL A 199 -30.15 14.53 6.11
CA VAL A 199 -30.75 13.26 5.63
C VAL A 199 -29.89 12.62 4.53
N SER A 200 -29.21 13.45 3.73
CA SER A 200 -28.34 13.01 2.63
C SER A 200 -27.13 13.94 2.49
N TYR A 201 -26.21 13.63 1.58
CA TYR A 201 -25.12 14.57 1.25
C TYR A 201 -25.62 15.75 0.41
N CYS A 202 -25.15 16.95 0.72
CA CYS A 202 -25.06 18.03 -0.24
C CYS A 202 -23.99 17.71 -1.31
N ASP A 203 -23.97 18.44 -2.41
CA ASP A 203 -23.05 18.16 -3.52
C ASP A 203 -21.57 18.30 -3.15
N GLU A 204 -21.24 19.24 -2.26
CA GLU A 204 -19.87 19.42 -1.75
C GLU A 204 -19.40 18.22 -0.93
N HIS A 205 -20.16 17.83 0.11
CA HIS A 205 -19.86 16.65 0.92
C HIS A 205 -19.78 15.37 0.08
N ARG A 206 -20.65 15.25 -0.93
CA ARG A 206 -20.63 14.15 -1.89
C ARG A 206 -19.33 14.15 -2.70
N GLY A 207 -18.90 15.32 -3.18
CA GLY A 207 -17.63 15.51 -3.89
C GLY A 207 -16.42 15.12 -3.05
N ILE A 208 -16.34 15.61 -1.81
CA ILE A 208 -15.25 15.30 -0.88
C ILE A 208 -15.19 13.80 -0.59
N MET A 209 -16.32 13.17 -0.29
CA MET A 209 -16.37 11.73 0.00
C MET A 209 -15.97 10.90 -1.22
N MET A 210 -16.38 11.30 -2.43
CA MET A 210 -15.95 10.63 -3.67
C MET A 210 -14.43 10.75 -3.89
N GLN A 211 -13.84 11.93 -3.66
CA GLN A 211 -12.40 12.14 -3.77
C GLN A 211 -11.62 11.26 -2.78
N LYS A 212 -12.10 11.18 -1.53
CA LYS A 212 -11.58 10.31 -0.48
C LYS A 212 -11.61 8.82 -0.87
N MET A 213 -12.75 8.34 -1.35
CA MET A 213 -12.89 6.94 -1.79
C MET A 213 -11.98 6.61 -2.97
N LYS A 214 -11.85 7.53 -3.94
CA LYS A 214 -10.90 7.39 -5.05
C LYS A 214 -9.46 7.32 -4.55
N ALA A 215 -9.07 8.19 -3.61
CA ALA A 215 -7.72 8.17 -3.06
C ALA A 215 -7.36 6.82 -2.42
N VAL A 216 -8.27 6.21 -1.66
CA VAL A 216 -8.06 4.87 -1.08
C VAL A 216 -7.82 3.82 -2.17
N LEU A 217 -8.62 3.81 -3.23
CA LEU A 217 -8.47 2.85 -4.33
C LEU A 217 -7.21 3.10 -5.17
N ARG A 218 -6.82 4.37 -5.37
CA ARG A 218 -5.56 4.73 -6.04
C ARG A 218 -4.34 4.29 -5.23
N ILE A 219 -4.36 4.44 -3.90
CA ILE A 219 -3.29 3.91 -3.03
C ILE A 219 -3.21 2.39 -3.18
N ALA A 220 -4.34 1.69 -3.10
CA ALA A 220 -4.39 0.24 -3.26
C ALA A 220 -3.81 -0.22 -4.61
N GLN A 221 -4.20 0.45 -5.70
CA GLN A 221 -3.72 0.17 -7.04
C GLN A 221 -2.21 0.46 -7.20
N MET A 222 -1.76 1.62 -6.71
CA MET A 222 -0.36 2.04 -6.75
C MET A 222 0.55 1.07 -6.00
N LYS A 223 0.06 0.49 -4.89
CA LYS A 223 0.79 -0.48 -4.07
C LYS A 223 0.59 -1.94 -4.50
N GLY A 224 -0.17 -2.20 -5.57
CA GLY A 224 -0.37 -3.55 -6.10
C GLY A 224 -1.26 -4.45 -5.24
N THR A 225 -2.16 -3.86 -4.46
CA THR A 225 -3.13 -4.60 -3.64
C THR A 225 -4.14 -5.34 -4.53
N LYS A 226 -4.03 -6.67 -4.61
CA LYS A 226 -4.95 -7.49 -5.41
C LYS A 226 -6.33 -7.67 -4.76
N ARG A 227 -6.38 -7.75 -3.44
CA ARG A 227 -7.61 -7.97 -2.66
C ARG A 227 -7.75 -6.90 -1.60
N LEU A 228 -8.83 -6.13 -1.64
CA LEU A 228 -9.05 -4.98 -0.77
C LEU A 228 -10.33 -5.14 0.04
N ILE A 229 -10.20 -5.05 1.36
CA ILE A 229 -11.33 -5.07 2.30
C ILE A 229 -11.71 -3.65 2.63
N LEU A 230 -12.94 -3.30 2.27
CA LEU A 230 -13.60 -2.04 2.57
C LEU A 230 -14.72 -2.27 3.60
N GLY A 231 -15.42 -1.20 3.95
CA GLY A 231 -16.61 -1.27 4.79
C GLY A 231 -17.41 0.02 4.75
N ALA A 232 -18.36 0.16 5.68
CA ALA A 232 -19.26 1.30 5.78
C ALA A 232 -18.55 2.54 6.36
N TRP A 233 -17.69 3.17 5.56
CA TRP A 233 -16.85 4.28 6.00
C TRP A 233 -17.66 5.47 6.54
N GLY A 234 -17.40 5.84 7.79
CA GLY A 234 -18.05 6.96 8.48
C GLY A 234 -19.46 6.63 9.01
N VAL A 235 -20.00 5.44 8.75
CA VAL A 235 -21.29 5.01 9.29
C VAL A 235 -21.10 4.66 10.77
N GLY A 236 -21.91 5.27 11.64
CA GLY A 236 -21.79 5.14 13.10
C GLY A 236 -21.32 6.45 13.76
N PRO A 237 -20.12 6.52 14.38
CA PRO A 237 -19.70 7.70 15.17
C PRO A 237 -19.67 9.02 14.39
N LEU A 238 -19.39 8.96 13.08
CA LEU A 238 -19.31 10.12 12.19
C LEU A 238 -20.65 10.45 11.52
N ASN A 239 -21.71 9.70 11.79
CA ASN A 239 -23.10 9.91 11.34
C ASN A 239 -23.29 9.95 9.81
N HIS A 240 -22.45 9.30 9.02
CA HIS A 240 -22.68 9.25 7.57
C HIS A 240 -23.89 8.36 7.24
N PRO A 241 -24.78 8.79 6.31
CA PRO A 241 -25.92 7.99 5.88
C PRO A 241 -25.46 6.79 5.04
N VAL A 242 -25.80 5.58 5.50
CA VAL A 242 -25.28 4.33 4.93
C VAL A 242 -25.67 4.11 3.46
N GLU A 243 -26.88 4.48 3.08
CA GLU A 243 -27.36 4.36 1.69
C GLU A 243 -26.53 5.24 0.74
N GLU A 244 -26.21 6.48 1.14
CA GLU A 244 -25.36 7.35 0.32
C GLU A 244 -23.91 6.87 0.29
N VAL A 245 -23.36 6.33 1.39
CA VAL A 245 -22.01 5.74 1.40
C VAL A 245 -21.93 4.54 0.45
N ALA A 246 -22.91 3.63 0.50
CA ALA A 246 -22.99 2.47 -0.41
C ALA A 246 -23.08 2.91 -1.87
N LYS A 247 -23.97 3.86 -2.17
CA LYS A 247 -24.15 4.45 -3.50
C LYS A 247 -22.88 5.13 -4.02
N LEU A 248 -22.14 5.83 -3.16
CA LEU A 248 -20.88 6.48 -3.53
C LEU A 248 -19.77 5.46 -3.81
N TRP A 249 -19.60 4.45 -2.95
CA TRP A 249 -18.67 3.36 -3.22
C TRP A 249 -18.99 2.69 -4.55
N ARG A 250 -20.28 2.41 -4.80
CA ARG A 250 -20.70 1.83 -6.07
C ARG A 250 -20.34 2.73 -7.25
N LYS A 251 -20.65 4.02 -7.16
CA LYS A 251 -20.32 5.01 -8.19
C LYS A 251 -18.83 5.06 -8.49
N VAL A 252 -17.98 4.99 -7.46
CA VAL A 252 -16.52 5.05 -7.59
C VAL A 252 -15.96 3.75 -8.18
N ILE A 253 -16.42 2.59 -7.72
CA ILE A 253 -15.89 1.28 -8.14
C ILE A 253 -16.37 0.88 -9.52
N SER A 254 -17.68 1.00 -9.77
CA SER A 254 -18.35 0.36 -10.92
C SER A 254 -19.28 1.33 -11.66
N GLY A 255 -19.14 2.63 -11.46
CA GLY A 255 -20.06 3.64 -12.01
C GLY A 255 -21.45 3.64 -11.36
N GLY A 256 -22.27 4.63 -11.72
CA GLY A 256 -23.67 4.67 -11.28
C GLY A 256 -24.52 3.58 -11.95
N GLN A 257 -25.57 3.09 -11.29
CA GLN A 257 -26.46 2.04 -11.83
C GLN A 257 -27.07 2.36 -13.22
N ARG A 258 -27.27 3.64 -13.52
CA ARG A 258 -27.80 4.11 -14.83
C ARG A 258 -26.70 4.59 -15.78
N GLN A 259 -25.45 4.54 -15.36
CA GLN A 259 -24.32 5.02 -16.14
C GLN A 259 -24.01 4.00 -17.23
N ARG A 260 -23.91 4.48 -18.48
CA ARG A 260 -23.60 3.64 -19.65
C ARG A 260 -22.14 3.66 -20.06
N ARG A 261 -21.42 4.73 -19.70
CA ARG A 261 -19.99 4.88 -19.99
C ARG A 261 -19.17 4.43 -18.79
N PRO A 262 -18.03 3.75 -18.98
CA PRO A 262 -17.15 3.41 -17.88
C PRO A 262 -16.65 4.67 -17.15
N ASN A 263 -16.22 4.48 -15.91
CA ASN A 263 -15.54 5.55 -15.19
C ASN A 263 -14.21 5.90 -15.88
N VAL A 264 -13.80 7.16 -15.75
CA VAL A 264 -12.49 7.62 -16.24
C VAL A 264 -11.36 6.87 -15.54
N GLU A 265 -11.52 6.61 -14.24
CA GLU A 265 -10.60 5.83 -13.43
C GLU A 265 -11.07 4.38 -13.38
N GLN A 266 -10.20 3.45 -13.74
CA GLN A 266 -10.41 2.02 -13.61
C GLN A 266 -9.39 1.43 -12.62
N TRP A 267 -9.83 0.45 -11.85
CA TRP A 267 -9.08 -0.11 -10.73
C TRP A 267 -8.27 -1.36 -11.14
N GLU A 268 -7.54 -1.25 -12.26
CA GLU A 268 -6.72 -2.34 -12.79
C GLU A 268 -5.69 -2.83 -11.78
N GLY A 269 -5.58 -4.16 -11.63
CA GLY A 269 -4.68 -4.80 -10.67
C GLY A 269 -5.33 -5.07 -9.31
N ILE A 270 -6.54 -4.55 -9.06
CA ILE A 270 -7.40 -5.01 -7.98
C ILE A 270 -8.32 -6.10 -8.55
N ASP A 271 -8.15 -7.33 -8.08
CA ASP A 271 -8.93 -8.48 -8.50
C ASP A 271 -10.23 -8.60 -7.70
N GLU A 272 -10.22 -8.25 -6.41
CA GLU A 272 -11.38 -8.42 -5.52
C GLU A 272 -11.52 -7.27 -4.52
N ILE A 273 -12.74 -6.71 -4.42
CA ILE A 273 -13.14 -5.75 -3.39
C ILE A 273 -14.23 -6.35 -2.52
N ILE A 274 -14.01 -6.35 -1.20
CA ILE A 274 -14.87 -7.05 -0.25
C ILE A 274 -15.33 -6.06 0.80
N PHE A 275 -16.64 -5.88 0.94
CA PHE A 275 -17.23 -5.07 2.00
C PHE A 275 -17.47 -5.93 3.23
N ALA A 276 -16.62 -5.77 4.26
CA ALA A 276 -16.80 -6.40 5.57
C ALA A 276 -17.75 -5.55 6.42
N LEU A 277 -18.97 -6.05 6.64
CA LEU A 277 -20.05 -5.33 7.32
C LEU A 277 -20.59 -6.15 8.50
N THR A 278 -20.43 -5.60 9.71
CA THR A 278 -20.89 -6.26 10.95
C THR A 278 -22.40 -6.16 11.13
N GLU A 279 -22.98 -5.00 10.83
CA GLU A 279 -24.42 -4.74 11.01
C GLU A 279 -25.26 -5.20 9.80
N SER A 280 -26.41 -5.83 10.08
CA SER A 280 -27.33 -6.30 9.03
C SER A 280 -27.96 -5.14 8.24
N SER A 281 -28.21 -3.99 8.89
CA SER A 281 -28.75 -2.78 8.25
C SER A 281 -27.80 -2.27 7.15
N GLN A 282 -26.51 -2.19 7.47
CA GLN A 282 -25.48 -1.76 6.53
C GLN A 282 -25.38 -2.75 5.37
N ARG A 283 -25.37 -4.05 5.67
CA ARG A 283 -25.31 -5.10 4.65
C ARG A 283 -26.44 -5.00 3.64
N LYS A 284 -27.69 -4.87 4.09
CA LYS A 284 -28.86 -4.73 3.22
C LYS A 284 -28.76 -3.51 2.30
N ALA A 285 -28.25 -2.38 2.81
CA ALA A 285 -28.05 -1.17 2.01
C ALA A 285 -26.98 -1.37 0.91
N PHE A 286 -25.85 -2.00 1.26
CA PHE A 286 -24.81 -2.33 0.28
C PHE A 286 -25.31 -3.38 -0.73
N GLU A 287 -25.98 -4.45 -0.29
CA GLU A 287 -26.55 -5.48 -1.18
C GLU A 287 -27.52 -4.85 -2.19
N LYS A 288 -28.40 -3.95 -1.75
CA LYS A 288 -29.32 -3.20 -2.62
C LYS A 288 -28.59 -2.40 -3.70
N HIS A 289 -27.48 -1.73 -3.35
CA HIS A 289 -26.74 -0.89 -4.29
C HIS A 289 -25.74 -1.65 -5.17
N PHE A 290 -25.31 -2.84 -4.76
CA PHE A 290 -24.35 -3.68 -5.49
C PHE A 290 -24.98 -4.93 -6.14
N HIS A 291 -26.29 -5.14 -6.05
CA HIS A 291 -26.99 -6.34 -6.53
C HIS A 291 -26.68 -6.77 -7.98
N ASP A 292 -26.38 -5.82 -8.86
CA ASP A 292 -26.11 -6.05 -10.28
C ASP A 292 -24.62 -6.29 -10.61
N VAL A 293 -23.73 -6.13 -9.63
CA VAL A 293 -22.27 -6.31 -9.79
C VAL A 293 -21.70 -7.34 -8.81
N MET A 294 -22.43 -7.65 -7.74
CA MET A 294 -21.99 -8.56 -6.69
C MET A 294 -21.88 -10.01 -7.17
N THR A 295 -20.83 -10.70 -6.73
CA THR A 295 -20.72 -12.17 -6.84
C THR A 295 -21.21 -12.84 -5.55
N TYR A 296 -22.08 -13.85 -5.68
CA TYR A 296 -22.71 -14.55 -4.55
C TYR A 296 -21.99 -15.81 -4.08
N GLU A 297 -20.88 -16.20 -4.72
CA GLU A 297 -20.11 -17.36 -4.28
C GLU A 297 -19.71 -17.16 -2.81
N PRO A 298 -20.11 -17.98 -1.83
CA PRO A 298 -19.81 -17.71 -0.42
C PRO A 298 -18.31 -17.85 -0.11
N LEU A 299 -17.77 -17.09 0.85
CA LEU A 299 -16.50 -17.47 1.47
C LEU A 299 -16.75 -18.72 2.34
N GLU A 300 -16.39 -19.90 1.84
CA GLU A 300 -16.44 -21.13 2.65
C GLU A 300 -15.61 -20.95 3.93
N ARG A 301 -16.16 -21.41 5.07
CA ARG A 301 -15.41 -21.47 6.33
C ARG A 301 -14.26 -22.43 6.12
N VAL A 302 -13.05 -21.92 6.28
CA VAL A 302 -11.82 -22.72 6.30
C VAL A 302 -11.71 -23.41 7.67
N ASP A 303 -12.64 -24.29 7.98
CA ASP A 303 -12.56 -25.17 9.14
C ASP A 303 -12.41 -26.60 8.60
N SER A 304 -11.27 -27.23 8.91
CA SER A 304 -10.84 -28.64 8.67
C SER A 304 -10.03 -29.01 7.42
N ALA A 305 -10.31 -28.50 6.22
CA ALA A 305 -9.56 -28.94 5.02
C ALA A 305 -8.15 -28.33 4.94
N THR A 306 -8.02 -27.04 5.21
CA THR A 306 -6.72 -26.35 5.14
C THR A 306 -5.84 -26.63 6.36
N THR A 307 -6.38 -27.12 7.47
CA THR A 307 -5.53 -27.69 8.54
C THR A 307 -4.74 -28.90 8.05
N MET A 308 -5.29 -29.71 7.14
CA MET A 308 -4.57 -30.85 6.56
C MET A 308 -3.54 -30.40 5.51
N GLU A 309 -3.88 -29.41 4.67
CA GLU A 309 -2.95 -28.85 3.68
C GLU A 309 -1.85 -27.99 4.29
N ASP A 310 -2.11 -27.23 5.37
CA ASP A 310 -1.10 -26.50 6.14
C ASP A 310 -0.30 -27.44 7.06
N GLU A 311 -0.88 -28.54 7.56
CA GLU A 311 -0.08 -29.62 8.12
C GLU A 311 0.85 -30.16 7.05
N MET A 312 0.37 -30.38 5.82
CA MET A 312 1.21 -30.84 4.70
C MET A 312 2.26 -29.80 4.27
N TYR A 313 1.93 -28.51 4.22
CA TYR A 313 2.83 -27.40 3.84
C TYR A 313 3.84 -27.09 4.95
N ALA A 314 3.42 -27.08 6.22
CA ALA A 314 4.32 -26.97 7.37
C ALA A 314 5.14 -28.25 7.61
N GLN A 315 4.68 -29.40 7.10
CA GLN A 315 5.45 -30.65 7.00
C GLN A 315 6.32 -30.71 5.73
N THR A 316 6.21 -29.75 4.79
CA THR A 316 7.24 -29.67 3.76
C THR A 316 8.57 -29.29 4.42
N PRO A 317 9.66 -30.02 4.16
CA PRO A 317 10.96 -29.76 4.76
C PRO A 317 11.51 -28.38 4.36
N ASP A 318 10.92 -27.74 3.34
CA ASP A 318 11.35 -26.45 2.80
C ASP A 318 10.65 -25.23 3.43
N ALA A 319 9.55 -25.41 4.18
CA ALA A 319 8.80 -24.27 4.73
C ALA A 319 9.66 -23.37 5.63
N HIS A 320 10.54 -23.99 6.44
CA HIS A 320 11.51 -23.25 7.25
C HIS A 320 12.55 -22.51 6.40
N LEU A 321 13.00 -23.11 5.29
CA LEU A 321 13.96 -22.49 4.38
C LEU A 321 13.35 -21.28 3.66
N VAL A 322 12.10 -21.38 3.21
CA VAL A 322 11.37 -20.27 2.56
C VAL A 322 11.21 -19.09 3.52
N LEU A 323 10.78 -19.35 4.76
CA LEU A 323 10.70 -18.32 5.80
C LEU A 323 12.08 -17.72 6.12
N SER A 324 13.13 -18.54 6.10
CA SER A 324 14.50 -18.06 6.30
C SER A 324 14.98 -17.15 5.17
N ALA A 325 14.67 -17.49 3.91
CA ALA A 325 14.98 -16.67 2.74
C ALA A 325 14.32 -15.29 2.83
N GLN A 326 13.01 -15.24 3.11
CA GLN A 326 12.28 -13.98 3.27
C GLN A 326 12.86 -13.12 4.41
N ASN A 327 13.23 -13.74 5.54
CA ASN A 327 13.87 -13.00 6.64
C ASN A 327 15.24 -12.42 6.25
N ILE A 328 16.01 -13.11 5.41
CA ILE A 328 17.30 -12.62 4.93
C ILE A 328 17.12 -11.51 3.90
N GLU A 329 16.12 -11.61 3.01
CA GLU A 329 15.76 -10.54 2.07
C GLU A 329 15.41 -9.25 2.80
N LEU A 330 14.54 -9.32 3.81
CA LEU A 330 14.21 -8.17 4.65
C LEU A 330 15.45 -7.60 5.37
N ARG A 331 16.35 -8.45 5.87
CA ARG A 331 17.61 -8.00 6.47
C ARG A 331 18.54 -7.33 5.46
N ILE A 332 18.57 -7.81 4.22
CA ILE A 332 19.36 -7.20 3.13
C ILE A 332 18.86 -5.78 2.91
N GLU A 333 17.55 -5.57 2.84
CA GLU A 333 16.91 -4.26 2.67
C GLU A 333 17.22 -3.30 3.83
N GLU A 334 17.13 -3.76 5.08
CA GLU A 334 17.46 -2.94 6.26
C GLU A 334 18.96 -2.59 6.36
N THR A 335 19.85 -3.42 5.78
CA THR A 335 21.30 -3.29 5.96
C THR A 335 21.92 -2.28 5.01
N LYS A 336 22.41 -1.16 5.57
CA LYS A 336 23.12 -0.10 4.82
C LYS A 336 24.57 -0.43 4.46
N ASN A 337 25.24 -1.28 5.23
CA ASN A 337 26.66 -1.64 5.00
C ASN A 337 26.79 -2.65 3.85
N SER A 338 27.58 -2.28 2.82
CA SER A 338 27.79 -3.06 1.60
C SER A 338 28.37 -4.45 1.86
N TYR A 339 29.30 -4.58 2.81
CA TYR A 339 29.95 -5.86 3.14
C TYR A 339 28.96 -6.85 3.78
N SER A 340 28.21 -6.40 4.79
CA SER A 340 27.17 -7.24 5.41
C SER A 340 26.03 -7.55 4.44
N ARG A 341 25.67 -6.61 3.56
CA ARG A 341 24.66 -6.85 2.52
C ARG A 341 25.13 -7.90 1.50
N ALA A 342 26.39 -7.87 1.09
CA ALA A 342 26.98 -8.88 0.20
C ALA A 342 26.98 -10.28 0.86
N ARG A 343 27.34 -10.35 2.15
CA ARG A 343 27.31 -11.61 2.92
C ARG A 343 25.89 -12.18 3.03
N LEU A 344 24.90 -11.35 3.36
CA LEU A 344 23.51 -11.79 3.45
C LEU A 344 22.96 -12.23 2.08
N LYS A 345 23.34 -11.56 0.99
CA LYS A 345 22.99 -11.98 -0.38
C LYS A 345 23.55 -13.36 -0.71
N GLU A 346 24.76 -13.67 -0.24
CA GLU A 346 25.35 -14.99 -0.43
C GLU A 346 24.63 -16.07 0.38
N GLU A 347 24.24 -15.75 1.62
CA GLU A 347 23.41 -16.61 2.47
C GLU A 347 22.03 -16.89 1.84
N LEU A 348 21.41 -15.86 1.25
CA LEU A 348 20.14 -16.00 0.52
C LEU A 348 20.28 -16.92 -0.70
N ARG A 349 21.37 -16.79 -1.47
CA ARG A 349 21.64 -17.67 -2.62
C ARG A 349 21.80 -19.13 -2.18
N ALA A 350 22.51 -19.37 -1.08
CA ALA A 350 22.69 -20.71 -0.54
C ALA A 350 21.35 -21.36 -0.13
N ILE A 351 20.48 -20.61 0.54
CA ILE A 351 19.15 -21.10 0.94
C ILE A 351 18.24 -21.32 -0.28
N ASN A 352 18.24 -20.41 -1.25
CA ASN A 352 17.47 -20.56 -2.49
C ASN A 352 17.95 -21.77 -3.31
N HIS A 353 19.26 -22.04 -3.33
CA HIS A 353 19.83 -23.24 -3.95
C HIS A 353 19.38 -24.52 -3.21
N GLN A 354 19.32 -24.49 -1.88
CA GLN A 354 18.83 -25.62 -1.07
C GLN A 354 17.35 -25.90 -1.34
N ILE A 355 16.50 -24.86 -1.42
CA ILE A 355 15.09 -25.00 -1.78
C ILE A 355 14.95 -25.58 -3.19
N ALA A 356 15.73 -25.10 -4.16
CA ALA A 356 15.70 -25.60 -5.52
C ALA A 356 16.09 -27.08 -5.61
N ASN A 357 17.11 -27.50 -4.85
CA ASN A 357 17.55 -28.89 -4.79
C ASN A 357 16.50 -29.81 -4.14
N ASN A 358 15.88 -29.38 -3.04
CA ASN A 358 14.84 -30.14 -2.36
C ASN A 358 13.59 -30.30 -3.25
N ARG A 359 13.22 -29.26 -4.00
CA ARG A 359 12.15 -29.31 -5.00
C ARG A 359 12.48 -30.25 -6.17
N LYS A 360 13.70 -30.20 -6.69
CA LYS A 360 14.16 -31.13 -7.75
C LYS A 360 14.15 -32.58 -7.27
N ALA A 361 14.67 -32.86 -6.07
CA ALA A 361 14.70 -34.21 -5.51
C ALA A 361 13.31 -34.81 -5.31
N ARG A 362 12.27 -33.97 -5.07
CA ARG A 362 10.88 -34.41 -5.02
C ARG A 362 10.29 -34.73 -6.38
N ALA A 363 10.59 -33.92 -7.40
CA ALA A 363 10.14 -34.18 -8.77
C ALA A 363 10.65 -35.54 -9.29
N TYR A 364 11.90 -35.91 -8.97
CA TYR A 364 12.43 -37.24 -9.30
C TYR A 364 11.79 -38.39 -8.50
N LYS A 365 11.18 -38.11 -7.34
CA LYS A 365 10.61 -39.15 -6.48
C LYS A 365 9.16 -39.51 -6.87
N ASP A 366 8.41 -38.55 -7.41
CA ASP A 366 7.07 -38.79 -7.98
C ASP A 366 7.13 -39.56 -9.32
N ASP A 367 8.24 -39.46 -10.07
CA ASP A 367 8.42 -40.21 -11.33
C ASP A 367 8.78 -41.70 -11.11
N ASP A 368 9.43 -42.05 -9.99
CA ASP A 368 9.77 -43.44 -9.64
C ASP A 368 8.57 -44.22 -9.05
N ASP A 369 7.62 -43.55 -8.38
CA ASP A 369 6.42 -44.20 -7.80
C ASP A 369 5.33 -44.54 -8.86
N VAL A 370 5.46 -44.04 -10.09
CA VAL A 370 4.54 -44.39 -11.21
C VAL A 370 4.97 -45.67 -11.93
N ASN A 371 6.14 -46.24 -11.64
CA ASN A 371 6.72 -47.35 -12.40
C ASN A 371 6.71 -48.72 -11.70
N GLU A 372 6.06 -48.85 -10.53
CA GLU A 372 6.00 -50.12 -9.78
C GLU A 372 4.61 -50.80 -9.73
N ASN A 373 3.62 -50.34 -10.52
CA ASN A 373 2.28 -50.97 -10.58
C ASN A 373 1.80 -51.26 -12.02
N GLU A 374 2.63 -51.92 -12.84
CA GLU A 374 2.10 -52.71 -13.95
C GLU A 374 2.15 -54.20 -13.58
N GLU A 375 1.13 -54.62 -12.84
CA GLU A 375 0.75 -56.02 -12.71
C GLU A 375 0.33 -56.55 -14.09
N VAL A 376 0.97 -57.66 -14.45
CA VAL A 376 0.73 -58.48 -15.62
C VAL A 376 -0.68 -59.06 -15.56
N GLU A 377 -1.53 -58.78 -16.56
CA GLU A 377 -2.67 -59.64 -16.89
C GLU A 377 -2.74 -59.89 -18.41
N ASP A 378 -2.45 -61.14 -18.77
CA ASP A 378 -2.75 -61.76 -20.05
C ASP A 378 -4.28 -61.93 -20.21
N ASP A 379 -4.85 -61.55 -21.38
CA ASP A 379 -5.57 -62.55 -22.19
C ASP A 379 -6.01 -62.09 -23.59
N PHE A 380 -5.96 -63.09 -24.48
CA PHE A 380 -6.76 -63.35 -25.68
C PHE A 380 -6.26 -63.05 -27.11
N VAL A 381 -6.13 -64.18 -27.82
CA VAL A 381 -5.55 -64.46 -29.13
C VAL A 381 -6.53 -64.22 -30.28
N VAL A 382 -6.07 -63.63 -31.40
CA VAL A 382 -6.54 -63.98 -32.75
C VAL A 382 -5.34 -64.08 -33.71
N ALA A 383 -5.27 -65.22 -34.40
CA ALA A 383 -4.18 -65.69 -35.23
C ALA A 383 -4.15 -65.11 -36.66
N GLY A 384 -2.96 -65.06 -37.27
CA GLY A 384 -2.77 -64.94 -38.72
C GLY A 384 -1.33 -64.59 -39.16
N TYR A 385 -0.52 -65.63 -39.44
CA TYR A 385 0.80 -65.65 -40.11
C TYR A 385 0.90 -64.82 -41.44
N PRO A 386 2.07 -64.64 -42.10
CA PRO A 386 3.49 -64.83 -41.70
C PRO A 386 4.50 -63.71 -42.10
N ALA A 387 5.63 -63.71 -41.38
CA ALA A 387 7.04 -63.53 -41.79
C ALA A 387 7.46 -62.61 -42.96
N SER A 388 8.39 -61.69 -42.68
CA SER A 388 9.63 -61.58 -43.46
C SER A 388 10.76 -61.04 -42.57
N ASP A 389 11.80 -61.84 -42.51
CA ASP A 389 13.15 -61.53 -42.05
C ASP A 389 13.83 -60.45 -42.93
N GLY A 390 14.83 -59.79 -42.37
CA GLY A 390 15.63 -58.79 -43.08
C GLY A 390 16.65 -58.11 -42.18
N GLU A 391 17.69 -58.85 -41.81
CA GLU A 391 18.96 -58.30 -41.34
C GLU A 391 19.55 -57.37 -42.41
N GLU A 392 20.07 -56.19 -42.06
CA GLU A 392 21.39 -55.81 -42.55
C GLU A 392 22.03 -54.68 -41.73
N ASN A 393 23.31 -54.90 -41.48
CA ASN A 393 24.25 -54.14 -40.68
C ASN A 393 25.42 -53.85 -41.64
N THR A 394 25.86 -52.59 -41.83
CA THR A 394 27.16 -52.22 -42.46
C THR A 394 27.34 -50.70 -42.50
N TYR A 395 28.53 -50.17 -42.85
CA TYR A 395 29.67 -49.74 -42.04
C TYR A 395 30.41 -48.64 -42.87
N TYR A 396 31.05 -47.65 -42.22
CA TYR A 396 32.22 -46.79 -42.65
C TYR A 396 31.87 -45.49 -43.39
N THR A 397 32.60 -44.35 -43.35
CA THR A 397 33.32 -43.48 -42.38
C THR A 397 34.09 -42.41 -43.20
N LEU A 398 34.36 -41.23 -42.60
CA LEU A 398 35.55 -40.34 -42.75
C LEU A 398 35.81 -39.51 -44.02
N ALA A 399 35.89 -38.18 -43.83
CA ALA A 399 36.96 -37.21 -44.20
C ALA A 399 36.43 -35.80 -43.86
N ASP A 400 36.92 -34.97 -42.94
CA ASP A 400 38.23 -34.34 -42.66
C ASP A 400 38.70 -33.25 -43.66
N THR A 401 38.98 -32.06 -43.12
CA THR A 401 39.71 -30.85 -43.62
C THR A 401 39.26 -29.64 -42.78
N THR A 402 39.92 -29.25 -41.67
CA THR A 402 41.21 -28.54 -41.44
C THR A 402 41.22 -27.01 -41.64
N THR A 403 41.96 -26.35 -40.72
CA THR A 403 42.49 -24.96 -40.61
C THR A 403 41.63 -23.93 -39.82
N ASP A 404 41.98 -23.54 -38.56
CA ASP A 404 43.11 -22.70 -38.03
C ASP A 404 42.92 -21.18 -38.29
N SER A 405 43.13 -20.19 -37.40
CA SER A 405 43.65 -19.99 -36.02
C SER A 405 43.17 -18.60 -35.54
N ALA A 406 42.78 -18.37 -34.27
CA ALA A 406 43.52 -17.80 -33.12
C ALA A 406 43.69 -16.26 -33.01
N SER A 407 43.68 -15.77 -31.74
CA SER A 407 43.98 -14.44 -31.16
C SER A 407 42.89 -13.33 -31.31
N ASP A 408 42.57 -12.48 -30.33
CA ASP A 408 43.34 -11.99 -29.18
C ASP A 408 42.45 -11.53 -27.99
N ALA A 409 43.07 -11.41 -26.82
CA ALA A 409 42.48 -11.09 -25.51
C ALA A 409 42.47 -9.58 -25.16
N GLU A 410 41.85 -9.26 -24.01
CA GLU A 410 41.94 -8.03 -23.20
C GLU A 410 41.15 -6.80 -23.70
N ASP A 411 40.13 -6.36 -22.95
CA ASP A 411 40.27 -5.26 -21.98
C ASP A 411 38.91 -4.95 -21.30
N ALA A 412 38.92 -4.94 -19.97
CA ALA A 412 37.81 -4.55 -19.14
C ALA A 412 37.99 -3.08 -18.75
N ARG A 413 37.09 -2.18 -19.14
CA ARG A 413 36.98 -0.85 -18.53
C ARG A 413 35.55 -0.29 -18.58
N SER A 414 35.11 0.05 -17.37
CA SER A 414 33.95 0.84 -16.95
C SER A 414 33.39 1.86 -17.95
N GLU A 415 32.11 1.76 -18.27
CA GLU A 415 31.35 2.84 -18.90
C GLU A 415 30.78 3.78 -17.84
N ILE A 416 31.34 4.98 -17.84
CA ILE A 416 30.87 6.17 -17.12
C ILE A 416 29.65 6.69 -17.87
N TYR A 417 28.51 6.83 -17.19
CA TYR A 417 27.35 7.52 -17.73
C TYR A 417 27.62 9.03 -17.78
N GLU A 418 27.72 9.61 -18.98
CA GLU A 418 27.86 11.05 -19.20
C GLU A 418 26.56 11.61 -19.84
N PHE A 419 25.90 12.52 -19.12
CA PHE A 419 24.72 13.24 -19.59
C PHE A 419 25.12 14.40 -20.50
N ARG A 420 24.64 14.42 -21.75
CA ARG A 420 24.80 15.55 -22.67
C ARG A 420 23.52 16.41 -22.68
N PHE A 421 23.64 17.67 -22.28
CA PHE A 421 22.62 18.68 -22.57
C PHE A 421 22.82 19.21 -23.99
N GLY A 422 21.72 19.32 -24.74
CA GLY A 422 21.70 19.72 -26.14
C GLY A 422 22.34 21.10 -26.37
N GLY A 423 23.14 21.19 -27.45
CA GLY A 423 23.72 22.44 -27.92
C GLY A 423 22.69 23.35 -28.60
N PRO A 424 22.95 24.66 -28.67
CA PRO A 424 21.98 25.64 -29.15
C PRO A 424 21.97 25.76 -30.68
N GLY A 425 20.75 25.71 -31.25
CA GLY A 425 20.40 26.48 -32.45
C GLY A 425 20.45 25.76 -33.79
N ILE A 426 19.38 25.05 -34.15
CA ILE A 426 18.80 25.13 -35.50
C ILE A 426 17.29 25.27 -35.34
N SER A 427 16.78 26.39 -35.83
CA SER A 427 15.37 26.69 -36.01
C SER A 427 14.74 25.70 -36.98
N ASP A 428 13.60 25.10 -36.63
CA ASP A 428 12.61 24.74 -37.62
C ASP A 428 11.23 25.23 -37.16
N SER A 429 10.59 25.92 -38.07
CA SER A 429 9.42 26.76 -37.86
C SER A 429 8.22 26.08 -38.50
N THR A 430 7.27 25.62 -37.70
CA THR A 430 5.86 25.54 -38.13
C THR A 430 5.00 25.93 -36.94
N ALA A 431 4.42 27.11 -37.05
CA ALA A 431 3.38 27.62 -36.20
C ALA A 431 2.13 26.74 -36.30
N ASP A 432 1.51 26.48 -35.16
CA ASP A 432 0.05 26.46 -35.04
C ASP A 432 -0.29 27.21 -33.75
N GLU A 433 -1.15 28.21 -33.91
CA GLU A 433 -1.64 29.14 -32.91
C GLU A 433 -2.65 28.41 -32.01
N ASP A 434 -2.56 28.61 -30.69
CA ASP A 434 -3.68 28.99 -29.81
C ASP A 434 -3.29 28.85 -28.32
N GLU A 435 -3.81 29.78 -27.52
CA GLU A 435 -3.82 29.87 -26.04
C GLU A 435 -2.78 30.79 -25.37
N GLU A 436 -3.26 32.02 -25.18
CA GLU A 436 -2.90 33.05 -24.22
C GLU A 436 -2.72 32.48 -22.79
N PHE A 437 -1.49 32.57 -22.24
CA PHE A 437 -1.24 32.40 -20.82
C PHE A 437 -0.30 33.48 -20.30
N ASP A 438 -0.71 34.09 -19.19
CA ASP A 438 -0.11 35.24 -18.53
C ASP A 438 1.36 35.06 -18.13
N GLY A 439 2.08 36.18 -18.21
CA GLY A 439 3.53 36.26 -18.12
C GLY A 439 4.11 36.12 -16.72
N HIS A 440 5.12 35.27 -16.62
CA HIS A 440 6.20 35.39 -15.65
C HIS A 440 7.54 35.22 -16.36
N VAL A 441 8.21 36.35 -16.57
CA VAL A 441 9.57 36.46 -17.11
C VAL A 441 10.54 35.83 -16.11
N TRP A 442 11.26 34.79 -16.53
CA TRP A 442 12.46 34.32 -15.84
C TRP A 442 13.55 35.39 -15.96
N VAL A 443 13.85 36.07 -14.86
CA VAL A 443 15.00 36.98 -14.75
C VAL A 443 16.24 36.11 -14.56
N ALA A 444 17.06 35.97 -15.61
CA ALA A 444 18.36 35.33 -15.52
C ALA A 444 19.30 36.17 -14.62
N TYR A 445 19.90 35.53 -13.62
CA TYR A 445 20.91 36.12 -12.75
C TYR A 445 22.13 36.58 -13.56
N ALA A 446 22.70 37.72 -13.16
CA ALA A 446 23.84 38.37 -13.81
C ALA A 446 25.13 37.53 -13.74
N ASN A 447 25.89 37.57 -14.84
CA ASN A 447 27.11 36.81 -15.13
C ASN A 447 28.17 36.89 -14.01
N SER A 448 28.65 35.73 -13.54
CA SER A 448 29.88 35.69 -12.75
C SER A 448 31.10 35.87 -13.68
N PRO A 449 32.08 36.73 -13.35
CA PRO A 449 33.22 37.04 -14.23
C PRO A 449 34.23 35.91 -14.39
N ARG A 450 33.97 34.72 -13.82
CA ARG A 450 34.84 33.54 -13.91
C ARG A 450 34.16 32.31 -14.51
N TYR A 451 32.92 32.48 -14.97
CA TYR A 451 32.22 31.46 -15.75
C TYR A 451 32.40 31.77 -17.24
N ASP A 452 33.04 30.86 -17.96
CA ASP A 452 33.18 30.97 -19.41
C ASP A 452 31.97 30.32 -20.09
N HIS A 453 31.13 31.14 -20.70
CA HIS A 453 29.90 30.70 -21.38
C HIS A 453 30.18 29.88 -22.64
N SER A 454 31.39 29.96 -23.21
CA SER A 454 31.74 29.24 -24.44
C SER A 454 32.18 27.80 -24.18
N THR A 455 32.76 27.55 -23.01
CA THR A 455 33.25 26.22 -22.61
C THR A 455 32.41 25.57 -21.52
N GLY A 456 31.59 26.36 -20.80
CA GLY A 456 30.80 25.91 -19.65
C GLY A 456 31.63 25.67 -18.39
N TRP A 457 32.92 26.03 -18.41
CA TRP A 457 33.84 25.82 -17.28
C TRP A 457 33.94 27.07 -16.38
N PHE A 458 33.97 26.83 -15.08
CA PHE A 458 34.29 27.86 -14.08
C PHE A 458 35.79 27.82 -13.75
N HIS A 459 36.45 28.98 -13.83
CA HIS A 459 37.88 29.10 -13.51
C HIS A 459 38.08 29.56 -12.06
N GLY A 460 38.26 28.62 -11.13
CA GLY A 460 38.56 28.87 -9.71
C GLY A 460 38.64 27.58 -8.88
N SER A 461 38.99 27.69 -7.60
CA SER A 461 38.92 26.55 -6.67
C SER A 461 37.49 26.30 -6.20
N ILE A 462 37.18 25.07 -5.77
CA ILE A 462 35.84 24.69 -5.29
C ILE A 462 35.40 25.53 -4.06
N ASP A 463 36.35 25.92 -3.21
CA ASP A 463 36.12 26.80 -2.07
C ASP A 463 35.68 28.22 -2.52
N GLN A 464 36.16 28.68 -3.69
CA GLN A 464 35.76 29.99 -4.25
C GLN A 464 34.35 29.94 -4.85
N LEU A 465 33.94 28.82 -5.43
CA LEU A 465 32.58 28.62 -5.94
C LEU A 465 31.55 28.66 -4.78
N HIS A 466 31.82 27.93 -3.70
CA HIS A 466 30.98 27.93 -2.50
C HIS A 466 30.89 29.32 -1.82
N SER A 467 31.95 30.14 -1.93
CA SER A 467 31.94 31.49 -1.37
C SER A 467 31.04 32.48 -2.15
N MET A 468 30.74 32.19 -3.42
CA MET A 468 29.87 33.02 -4.27
C MET A 468 28.38 32.71 -4.06
N GLU A 469 28.01 31.44 -3.76
CA GLU A 469 26.62 31.10 -3.40
C GLU A 469 26.16 31.73 -2.08
N LEU A 470 27.10 32.05 -1.19
CA LEU A 470 26.81 32.60 0.14
C LEU A 470 26.82 34.15 0.20
N LYS A 471 27.22 34.83 -0.88
CA LYS A 471 27.17 36.29 -0.99
C LYS A 471 26.30 36.72 -2.15
N GLY A 472 24.98 36.65 -1.96
CA GLY A 472 24.06 37.53 -2.66
C GLY A 472 24.21 38.94 -2.09
N ASP A 473 24.77 39.85 -2.88
CA ASP A 473 24.90 41.26 -2.52
C ASP A 473 23.51 41.92 -2.36
N LEU A 474 23.17 42.29 -1.12
CA LEU A 474 22.37 43.49 -0.85
C LEU A 474 23.38 44.60 -0.47
N ALA A 475 23.80 45.36 -1.47
CA ALA A 475 24.46 46.63 -1.24
C ALA A 475 23.40 47.69 -0.94
N VAL A 476 23.34 48.16 0.31
CA VAL A 476 22.82 49.49 0.67
C VAL A 476 23.89 50.16 1.51
N GLU A 477 24.29 51.34 1.06
CA GLU A 477 25.43 52.13 1.52
C GLU A 477 25.36 52.53 3.00
N GLU A 478 26.51 52.46 3.68
CA GLU A 478 26.73 53.05 5.01
C GLU A 478 26.92 54.57 4.92
N GLY A 479 26.01 55.33 5.54
CA GLY A 479 26.17 56.75 5.86
C GLY A 479 26.44 56.97 7.35
N LYS A 480 27.47 57.77 7.66
CA LYS A 480 28.00 58.13 9.00
C LYS A 480 27.00 58.88 9.92
N PRO A 481 27.28 58.95 11.25
CA PRO A 481 26.29 59.30 12.27
C PRO A 481 26.25 60.81 12.58
N GLU A 482 25.05 61.36 12.76
CA GLU A 482 24.83 62.65 13.41
C GLU A 482 23.71 62.56 14.45
N GLN A 483 24.00 63.11 15.63
CA GLN A 483 23.14 63.20 16.80
C GLN A 483 21.96 64.15 16.56
N GLN A 484 20.78 63.87 17.16
CA GLN A 484 20.03 64.84 17.99
C GLN A 484 18.71 64.26 18.55
N HIS A 485 18.64 64.29 19.89
CA HIS A 485 17.52 64.52 20.83
C HIS A 485 16.16 63.76 20.81
N LEU A 486 15.91 63.14 21.98
CA LEU A 486 14.65 62.71 22.61
C LEU A 486 13.58 63.82 22.72
N PRO A 487 12.29 63.44 22.90
CA PRO A 487 11.75 63.44 24.27
C PRO A 487 10.95 62.19 24.66
N GLN A 488 10.88 61.98 25.98
CA GLN A 488 10.27 60.89 26.74
C GLN A 488 8.73 61.02 26.82
N SER A 489 7.99 59.90 26.90
CA SER A 489 6.94 59.75 27.92
C SER A 489 6.47 58.29 28.09
N THR A 490 6.34 57.94 29.36
CA THR A 490 5.84 56.73 30.04
C THR A 490 4.40 56.32 29.70
N THR A 491 4.11 55.02 29.60
CA THR A 491 3.05 54.31 30.37
C THR A 491 2.93 52.85 29.91
N VAL A 492 3.65 51.95 30.58
CA VAL A 492 3.39 50.50 30.55
C VAL A 492 3.16 50.07 32.00
N ASP A 493 1.94 50.30 32.49
CA ASP A 493 1.47 49.80 33.80
C ASP A 493 -0.02 49.45 33.78
N GLY A 494 -0.61 49.24 32.60
CA GLY A 494 -2.05 49.04 32.42
C GLY A 494 -2.51 47.59 32.18
N LEU A 495 -1.61 46.65 31.87
CA LEU A 495 -2.03 45.33 31.37
C LEU A 495 -1.89 44.16 32.36
N LEU A 496 -1.27 44.37 33.53
CA LEU A 496 -1.07 43.34 34.56
C LEU A 496 -2.02 43.46 35.77
N GLN A 497 -3.16 44.14 35.61
CA GLN A 497 -4.17 44.29 36.66
C GLN A 497 -5.56 43.75 36.27
N ARG A 498 -5.62 42.68 35.46
CA ARG A 498 -6.88 41.97 35.13
C ARG A 498 -6.96 40.50 35.58
N LEU A 499 -6.00 40.03 36.36
CA LEU A 499 -6.00 38.66 36.91
C LEU A 499 -5.66 38.66 38.40
N ARG A 500 -6.53 39.24 39.24
CA ARG A 500 -6.62 39.00 40.69
C ARG A 500 -7.84 39.72 41.30
N ARG A 501 -8.95 39.00 41.50
CA ARG A 501 -9.77 39.10 42.73
C ARG A 501 -10.85 38.01 42.77
N THR A 502 -10.72 37.18 43.79
CA THR A 502 -11.71 36.30 44.40
C THR A 502 -12.79 37.10 45.14
N GLY A 503 -14.00 36.53 45.27
CA GLY A 503 -15.04 37.06 46.16
C GLY A 503 -16.32 36.23 46.14
N VAL A 504 -16.32 35.16 46.93
CA VAL A 504 -17.50 34.40 47.37
C VAL A 504 -18.36 35.29 48.28
N VAL A 505 -19.68 35.26 48.12
CA VAL A 505 -20.66 35.73 49.12
C VAL A 505 -21.75 34.67 49.25
N ASP A 506 -21.77 34.01 50.41
CA ASP A 506 -22.92 33.29 50.95
C ASP A 506 -23.97 34.30 51.44
N GLN A 507 -25.23 34.08 51.09
CA GLN A 507 -26.38 34.55 51.90
C GLN A 507 -27.46 33.47 51.92
N THR A 508 -27.74 33.04 53.14
CA THR A 508 -28.90 32.29 53.60
C THR A 508 -30.17 33.14 53.55
N GLU A 509 -31.24 32.59 52.98
CA GLU A 509 -32.61 32.54 53.54
C GLU A 509 -33.42 31.46 52.81
#